data_AF-A0A804K0Y1-F1
#
_entry.id   AF-A0A804K0Y1-F1
#
_cell.length_a   1.000
_cell.length_b   1.000
_cell.length_c   1.000
_cell.angle_alpha   90.00
_cell.angle_beta   90.00
_cell.angle_gamma   90.00
#
_symmetry.space_group_name_H-M   'P 1'
#
loop_
_entity.id
_entity.type
_entity.pdbx_description
1 polymer ?
#
loop_
_entity_poly.entity_id
_entity_poly.type
_entity_poly.pdbx_seq_one_letter_code
_entity_poly.pdbx_strand_id
1 'polypeptide(L)'
;MATLERRELGNTGLKLSCLGFGASPLGNVFGDTVLGNCLHELNVPREEIVVSTKCGRYIDGFDFSAERVTRSIDESLARLKLDYVDILHCHDIEFGFLDQIVNETIPALQKIRETGKARFIGITVLMTQP
;
A
#
# COMPACT_ATOMS: atom_id res chain seq x y z
N MET A 1 8.10 -28.54 -10.50
CA MET A 1 8.14 -27.46 -9.49
C MET A 1 8.24 -26.14 -10.25
N ALA A 2 7.37 -25.17 -9.96
CA ALA A 2 7.39 -23.88 -10.64
C ALA A 2 8.52 -23.01 -10.08
N THR A 3 9.35 -22.46 -10.96
CA THR A 3 10.48 -21.60 -10.61
C THR A 3 10.03 -20.15 -10.71
N LEU A 4 9.99 -19.41 -9.59
CA LEU A 4 9.63 -17.99 -9.59
C LEU A 4 10.66 -17.17 -10.39
N GLU A 5 10.17 -16.38 -11.34
CA GLU A 5 10.97 -15.45 -12.15
C GLU A 5 11.64 -14.42 -11.24
N ARG A 6 12.96 -14.24 -11.41
CA ARG A 6 13.76 -13.36 -10.57
C ARG A 6 14.26 -12.13 -11.33
N ARG A 7 14.05 -10.94 -10.78
CA ARG A 7 14.43 -9.66 -11.40
C ARG A 7 15.55 -8.97 -10.64
N GLU A 8 16.36 -8.25 -11.40
CA GLU A 8 17.49 -7.51 -10.87
C GLU A 8 16.99 -6.30 -10.09
N LEU A 9 17.41 -6.20 -8.84
CA LEU A 9 17.04 -5.09 -7.97
C LEU A 9 17.87 -3.86 -8.33
N GLY A 10 17.32 -2.95 -9.13
CA GLY A 10 18.03 -1.76 -9.59
C GLY A 10 19.29 -2.13 -10.39
N ASN A 11 20.46 -1.59 -10.03
CA ASN A 11 21.75 -1.89 -10.67
C ASN A 11 22.69 -2.78 -9.81
N THR A 12 22.13 -3.57 -8.87
CA THR A 12 22.91 -4.29 -7.84
C THR A 12 23.48 -5.64 -8.27
N GLY A 13 22.96 -6.25 -9.34
CA GLY A 13 23.32 -7.62 -9.74
C GLY A 13 22.48 -8.73 -9.07
N LEU A 14 21.63 -8.40 -8.09
CA LEU A 14 20.87 -9.36 -7.29
C LEU A 14 19.51 -9.66 -7.91
N LYS A 15 19.16 -10.95 -8.06
CA LYS A 15 17.94 -11.41 -8.73
C LYS A 15 16.90 -11.93 -7.73
N LEU A 16 15.71 -11.34 -7.73
CA LEU A 16 14.65 -11.60 -6.74
C LEU A 16 13.33 -12.04 -7.36
N SER A 17 12.70 -13.05 -6.76
CA SER A 17 11.31 -13.40 -7.05
C SER A 17 10.43 -12.18 -6.80
N CYS A 18 9.65 -11.71 -7.77
CA CYS A 18 8.76 -10.55 -7.55
C CYS A 18 7.59 -10.96 -6.64
N LEU A 19 7.82 -11.04 -5.32
CA LEU A 19 6.78 -11.36 -4.35
C LEU A 19 6.10 -10.05 -3.93
N GLY A 20 5.02 -9.74 -4.64
CA GLY A 20 4.15 -8.60 -4.36
C GLY A 20 3.11 -8.97 -3.31
N PHE A 21 3.15 -8.32 -2.15
CA PHE A 21 2.07 -8.43 -1.17
C PHE A 21 1.10 -7.27 -1.38
N GLY A 22 -0.05 -7.57 -1.98
CA GLY A 22 -1.15 -6.63 -2.10
C GLY A 22 -2.20 -6.95 -1.05
N ALA A 23 -2.34 -6.10 -0.04
CA ALA A 23 -3.28 -6.36 1.03
C ALA A 23 -4.21 -5.18 1.21
N SER A 24 -5.44 -5.38 0.71
CA SER A 24 -6.53 -4.39 0.71
C SER A 24 -6.86 -3.84 2.08
N PRO A 25 -6.47 -4.52 3.18
CA PRO A 25 -6.27 -3.80 4.42
C PRO A 25 -5.25 -4.52 5.30
N LEU A 26 -3.98 -4.13 5.21
CA LEU A 26 -3.06 -4.29 6.34
C LEU A 26 -3.39 -3.18 7.32
N GLY A 27 -4.68 -3.11 7.66
CA GLY A 27 -5.58 -2.01 7.97
C GLY A 27 -6.32 -2.20 9.29
N ASN A 28 -6.24 -3.42 9.84
CA ASN A 28 -7.13 -3.97 10.86
C ASN A 28 -8.58 -4.25 10.40
N VAL A 29 -8.82 -4.43 9.09
CA VAL A 29 -10.16 -4.79 8.57
C VAL A 29 -10.44 -6.31 8.70
N PHE A 30 -9.41 -7.16 8.84
CA PHE A 30 -9.57 -8.62 8.93
C PHE A 30 -8.74 -9.31 10.05
N GLY A 31 -8.16 -8.53 10.98
CA GLY A 31 -7.39 -9.06 12.13
C GLY A 31 -5.90 -8.69 12.13
N ASP A 32 -5.17 -9.25 13.10
CA ASP A 32 -3.73 -9.06 13.26
C ASP A 32 -2.98 -9.58 12.02
N THR A 33 -2.14 -8.72 11.45
CA THR A 33 -1.44 -9.01 10.22
C THR A 33 -0.30 -9.99 10.47
N VAL A 34 -0.46 -11.21 9.95
CA VAL A 34 0.60 -12.24 9.96
C VAL A 34 1.78 -11.83 9.05
N LEU A 35 1.52 -11.05 7.99
CA LEU A 35 2.56 -10.68 7.01
C LEU A 35 3.73 -9.89 7.61
N GLY A 36 3.48 -8.88 8.46
CA GLY A 36 4.56 -8.12 9.09
C GLY A 36 5.44 -9.00 9.97
N ASN A 37 4.82 -9.94 10.69
CA ASN A 37 5.54 -10.95 11.46
C ASN A 37 6.30 -11.91 10.54
N CYS A 38 5.70 -12.40 9.45
CA CYS A 38 6.39 -13.28 8.50
C CYS A 38 7.58 -12.60 7.82
N LEU A 39 7.45 -11.35 7.37
CA LEU A 39 8.56 -10.62 6.74
C LEU A 39 9.71 -10.44 7.74
N HIS A 40 9.38 -10.12 8.99
CA HIS A 40 10.36 -9.99 10.07
C HIS A 40 11.00 -11.34 10.45
N GLU A 41 10.21 -12.40 10.62
CA GLU A 41 10.67 -13.75 11.00
C GLU A 41 11.50 -14.42 9.89
N LEU A 42 11.11 -14.23 8.62
CA LEU A 42 11.87 -14.71 7.46
C LEU A 42 13.11 -13.87 7.18
N ASN A 43 13.26 -12.73 7.85
CA ASN A 43 14.39 -11.80 7.73
C ASN A 43 14.71 -11.46 6.25
N VAL A 44 13.67 -11.24 5.45
CA VAL A 44 13.82 -10.88 4.04
C VAL A 44 14.26 -9.42 3.95
N PRO A 45 15.34 -9.08 3.22
CA PRO A 45 15.75 -7.68 3.10
C PRO A 45 14.63 -6.84 2.48
N ARG A 46 14.38 -5.65 3.02
CA ARG A 46 13.22 -4.83 2.63
C ARG A 46 13.27 -4.45 1.15
N GLU A 47 14.46 -4.24 0.62
CA GLU A 47 14.72 -3.95 -0.78
C GLU A 47 14.40 -5.13 -1.69
N GLU A 48 14.29 -6.35 -1.15
CA GLU A 48 13.98 -7.53 -1.93
C GLU A 48 12.49 -7.79 -2.17
N ILE A 49 11.63 -6.99 -1.52
CA ILE A 49 10.19 -7.15 -1.55
C ILE A 49 9.51 -5.89 -2.07
N VAL A 50 8.45 -6.07 -2.85
CA VAL A 50 7.57 -4.97 -3.25
C VAL A 50 6.31 -5.07 -2.43
N VAL A 51 6.09 -4.09 -1.55
CA VAL A 51 4.92 -4.05 -0.68
C VAL A 51 3.96 -2.99 -1.18
N SER A 52 2.72 -3.38 -1.46
CA SER A 52 1.65 -2.43 -1.76
C SER A 52 0.50 -2.55 -0.77
N THR A 53 -0.08 -1.41 -0.42
CA THR A 53 -1.26 -1.38 0.45
C THR A 53 -2.24 -0.32 -0.03
N LYS A 54 -3.39 -0.24 0.66
CA LYS A 54 -4.54 0.52 0.21
C LYS A 54 -5.11 1.38 1.33
N CYS A 55 -5.57 2.58 0.99
CA CYS A 55 -6.35 3.47 1.86
C CYS A 55 -7.68 3.85 1.20
N GLY A 56 -8.60 4.45 1.96
CA GLY A 56 -9.86 5.01 1.45
C GLY A 56 -11.09 4.13 1.70
N ARG A 57 -10.94 2.80 1.72
CA ARG A 57 -12.02 1.85 2.05
C ARG A 57 -11.78 1.16 3.39
N TYR A 58 -12.83 1.08 4.21
CA TYR A 58 -12.86 0.46 5.54
C TYR A 58 -14.06 -0.48 5.67
N ILE A 59 -14.15 -1.21 6.80
CA ILE A 59 -15.29 -2.13 7.07
C ILE A 59 -16.61 -1.36 6.96
N ASP A 60 -16.66 -0.19 7.61
CA ASP A 60 -17.90 0.57 7.80
C ASP A 60 -18.14 1.62 6.72
N GLY A 61 -17.39 1.60 5.61
CA GLY A 61 -17.58 2.51 4.48
C GLY A 61 -16.28 3.12 3.94
N PHE A 62 -16.38 4.35 3.46
CA PHE A 62 -15.31 5.05 2.76
C PHE A 62 -14.97 6.36 3.47
N ASP A 63 -13.68 6.67 3.56
CA ASP A 63 -13.20 7.93 4.10
C ASP A 63 -11.92 8.33 3.36
N PHE A 64 -12.09 9.32 2.49
CA PHE A 64 -11.07 9.87 1.62
C PHE A 64 -10.51 11.20 2.12
N SER A 65 -10.85 11.62 3.35
CA SER A 65 -10.31 12.84 3.93
C SER A 65 -8.80 12.79 4.02
N ALA A 66 -8.14 13.94 3.89
CA ALA A 66 -6.68 14.01 3.99
C ALA A 66 -6.16 13.48 5.34
N GLU A 67 -6.88 13.76 6.43
CA GLU A 67 -6.58 13.24 7.77
C GLU A 67 -6.60 11.72 7.79
N ARG A 68 -7.68 11.11 7.28
CA ARG A 68 -7.82 9.66 7.34
C ARG A 68 -6.77 8.95 6.48
N VAL A 69 -6.49 9.46 5.29
CA VAL A 69 -5.45 8.94 4.39
C VAL A 69 -4.08 8.98 5.06
N THR A 70 -3.76 10.10 5.73
CA THR A 70 -2.50 10.26 6.49
C THR A 70 -2.42 9.26 7.64
N ARG A 71 -3.51 9.10 8.40
CA ARG A 71 -3.56 8.12 9.49
C ARG A 71 -3.45 6.68 8.97
N SER A 72 -4.03 6.39 7.80
CA SER A 72 -4.08 5.04 7.22
C SER A 72 -2.69 4.50 6.88
N ILE A 73 -1.79 5.34 6.36
CA ILE A 73 -0.43 4.89 6.07
C ILE A 73 0.33 4.56 7.35
N ASP A 74 0.22 5.39 8.39
CA ASP A 74 0.91 5.16 9.68
C ASP A 74 0.44 3.88 10.34
N GLU A 75 -0.88 3.67 10.36
CA GLU A 75 -1.48 2.43 10.83
C GLU A 75 -0.97 1.20 10.04
N SER A 76 -0.82 1.34 8.71
CA SER A 76 -0.39 0.25 7.83
C SER A 76 1.07 -0.11 8.05
N LEU A 77 1.93 0.91 8.15
CA LEU A 77 3.35 0.76 8.47
C LEU A 77 3.55 0.10 9.83
N ALA A 78 2.79 0.51 10.85
CA ALA A 78 2.85 -0.10 12.17
C ALA A 78 2.50 -1.60 12.15
N ARG A 79 1.42 -2.00 11.45
CA ARG A 79 1.02 -3.42 11.35
C ARG A 79 1.96 -4.25 10.48
N LEU A 80 2.50 -3.64 9.44
CA LEU A 80 3.51 -4.25 8.58
C LEU A 80 4.87 -4.35 9.24
N LYS A 81 5.13 -3.55 10.29
CA LYS A 81 6.45 -3.34 10.89
C LYS A 81 7.46 -2.86 9.85
N LEU A 82 7.05 -1.89 9.02
CA LEU A 82 7.84 -1.29 7.96
C LEU A 82 7.89 0.22 8.10
N ASP A 83 8.95 0.85 7.61
CA ASP A 83 9.06 2.32 7.56
C ASP A 83 8.42 2.90 6.29
N TYR A 84 8.30 2.11 5.22
CA TYR A 84 7.68 2.52 3.97
C TYR A 84 7.07 1.35 3.17
N VAL A 85 6.12 1.68 2.30
CA VAL A 85 5.60 0.80 1.24
C VAL A 85 6.08 1.25 -0.14
N ASP A 86 6.14 0.34 -1.10
CA ASP A 86 6.49 0.71 -2.47
C ASP A 86 5.34 1.43 -3.15
N ILE A 87 4.10 0.98 -2.95
CA ILE A 87 2.92 1.61 -3.54
C ILE A 87 1.81 1.77 -2.51
N LEU A 88 1.34 3.00 -2.30
CA LEU A 88 0.08 3.27 -1.60
C LEU A 88 -1.02 3.54 -2.63
N HIS A 89 -2.04 2.69 -2.65
CA HIS A 89 -3.22 2.87 -3.51
C HIS A 89 -4.35 3.58 -2.77
N CYS A 90 -4.98 4.56 -3.40
CA CYS A 90 -6.32 4.99 -3.02
C CYS A 90 -7.33 4.03 -3.65
N HIS A 91 -8.12 3.35 -2.81
CA HIS A 91 -8.95 2.24 -3.20
C HIS A 91 -10.41 2.64 -3.34
N ASP A 92 -11.02 2.23 -4.45
CA ASP A 92 -12.43 2.38 -4.75
C ASP A 92 -12.88 3.85 -4.71
N ILE A 93 -12.10 4.73 -5.36
CA ILE A 93 -12.33 6.18 -5.34
C ILE A 93 -13.69 6.59 -5.92
N GLU A 94 -14.31 5.73 -6.73
CA GLU A 94 -15.63 5.92 -7.33
C GLU A 94 -16.77 5.98 -6.30
N PHE A 95 -16.54 5.52 -5.06
CA PHE A 95 -17.48 5.67 -3.95
C PHE A 95 -17.28 6.96 -3.17
N GLY A 96 -16.28 7.77 -3.53
CA GLY A 96 -16.01 9.08 -2.95
C GLY A 96 -16.56 10.23 -3.80
N PHE A 97 -16.61 11.43 -3.22
CA PHE A 97 -16.92 12.65 -3.97
C PHE A 97 -15.68 13.15 -4.71
N LEU A 98 -15.80 13.36 -6.02
CA LEU A 98 -14.69 13.80 -6.87
C LEU A 98 -13.98 15.04 -6.34
N ASP A 99 -14.72 16.02 -5.82
CA ASP A 99 -14.16 17.25 -5.26
C ASP A 99 -13.23 16.97 -4.07
N GLN A 100 -13.65 16.09 -3.15
CA GLN A 100 -12.81 15.65 -2.03
C GLN A 100 -11.58 14.86 -2.53
N ILE A 101 -11.77 13.98 -3.51
CA ILE A 101 -10.64 13.20 -4.06
C ILE A 101 -9.56 14.12 -4.64
N VAL A 102 -9.96 15.13 -5.40
CA VAL A 102 -9.05 16.05 -6.08
C VAL A 102 -8.40 17.03 -5.11
N ASN A 103 -9.18 17.60 -4.19
CA ASN A 103 -8.71 18.70 -3.35
C ASN A 103 -8.11 18.26 -2.01
N GLU A 104 -8.42 17.05 -1.53
CA GLU A 104 -7.91 16.53 -0.26
C GLU A 104 -7.07 15.27 -0.45
N THR A 105 -7.64 14.23 -1.04
CA THR A 105 -7.06 12.88 -1.05
C THR A 105 -5.77 12.83 -1.87
N ILE A 106 -5.78 13.33 -3.10
CA ILE A 106 -4.60 13.33 -3.98
C ILE A 106 -3.46 14.17 -3.38
N PRO A 107 -3.68 15.40 -2.88
CA PRO A 107 -2.65 16.16 -2.17
C PRO A 107 -2.10 15.41 -0.94
N ALA A 108 -2.93 14.72 -0.17
CA ALA A 108 -2.48 13.93 0.96
C ALA A 108 -1.58 12.77 0.52
N LEU A 109 -1.95 12.03 -0.53
CA LEU A 109 -1.13 10.97 -1.12
C LEU A 109 0.23 11.51 -1.60
N GLN A 110 0.25 12.67 -2.26
CA GLN A 110 1.48 13.31 -2.71
C GLN A 110 2.39 13.68 -1.54
N LYS A 111 1.84 14.25 -0.46
CA LYS A 111 2.60 14.54 0.77
C LYS A 111 3.15 13.27 1.41
N ILE A 112 2.36 12.19 1.49
CA ILE A 112 2.84 10.90 2.01
C ILE A 112 4.02 10.39 1.19
N ARG A 113 3.96 10.50 -0.14
CA ARG A 113 5.09 10.15 -1.01
C ARG A 113 6.32 11.01 -0.73
N GLU A 114 6.14 12.32 -0.58
CA GLU A 114 7.23 13.26 -0.27
C GLU A 114 7.89 12.95 1.09
N THR A 115 7.13 12.45 2.07
CA THR A 115 7.69 12.01 3.36
C THR A 115 8.49 10.71 3.29
N GLY A 116 8.45 9.99 2.16
CA GLY A 116 9.12 8.71 1.99
C GLY A 116 8.35 7.49 2.52
N LYS A 117 7.20 7.69 3.18
CA LYS A 117 6.34 6.59 3.69
C LYS A 117 5.73 5.73 2.57
N ALA A 118 5.64 6.28 1.36
CA ALA A 118 5.33 5.54 0.14
C ALA A 118 6.25 5.98 -1.00
N ARG A 119 6.78 5.04 -1.81
CA ARG A 119 7.62 5.41 -2.96
C ARG A 119 6.80 5.88 -4.15
N PHE A 120 5.66 5.23 -4.37
CA PHE A 120 4.71 5.54 -5.42
C PHE A 120 3.30 5.61 -4.85
N ILE A 121 2.44 6.33 -5.56
CA ILE A 121 1.01 6.40 -5.27
C ILE A 121 0.24 5.86 -6.46
N GLY A 122 -0.88 5.21 -6.18
CA GLY A 122 -1.77 4.66 -7.20
C GLY A 122 -3.22 4.94 -6.88
N ILE A 123 -4.07 4.81 -7.89
CA ILE A 123 -5.52 4.83 -7.75
C ILE A 123 -6.02 3.49 -8.26
N THR A 124 -6.95 2.89 -7.55
CA THR A 124 -7.66 1.69 -8.01
C THR A 124 -9.15 1.97 -8.00
N VAL A 125 -9.82 1.55 -9.06
CA VAL A 125 -11.26 1.70 -9.25
C VAL A 125 -11.87 0.33 -9.52
N LEU A 126 -13.09 0.10 -9.06
CA LEU A 126 -13.94 -0.94 -9.63
C LEU A 126 -14.53 -0.41 -10.93
N MET A 127 -14.49 -1.21 -11.99
CA MET A 127 -15.25 -0.89 -13.20
C MET A 127 -16.74 -1.00 -12.86
N THR A 128 -17.38 0.13 -12.56
CA THR A 128 -18.83 0.27 -12.67
C THR A 128 -19.16 0.43 -14.15
N GLN A 129 -20.18 -0.29 -14.64
CA GLN A 129 -20.55 -0.43 -16.06
C GLN A 129 -20.62 0.90 -16.84
N PRO A 130 -20.39 0.88 -18.18
CA PRO A 130 -20.29 2.08 -19.02
C PRO A 130 -21.51 2.99 -18.99
#